data_AF-A0A4C1UEE1-F1
#
_entry.id   AF-A0A4C1UEE1-F1
#
_cell.length_a   1.000
_cell.length_b   1.000
_cell.length_c   1.000
_cell.angle_alpha   90.00
_cell.angle_beta   90.00
_cell.angle_gamma   90.00
#
_symmetry.space_group_name_H-M   'P 1'
#
loop_
_entity.id
_entity.type
_entity.pdbx_description
1 polymer ?
#
loop_
_entity_poly.entity_id
_entity_poly.type
_entity_poly.pdbx_seq_one_letter_code
_entity_poly.pdbx_strand_id
1 'polypeptide(L)'
;MSIPHTLAPVRVGSVGLKPTKKVPLKLRPICMKPSISQRTTRAIVYLEGVRIAVQIHHPFRGSIEGLKDKVQLTPCKRLPCRLKKGTTQHISITFTPGPDLPYGFLGFSPGPCGLKGPPAKSKKDLEDLKTHVTADVFGVPLPFLGVDGNSVCDKILTEAGEKAACPLKAGTQYVYKDSFPILAIYPNLDVKVHWALQDGAKDVTCFEVPARIA
;
A
#
# COMPACT_ATOMS: atom_id res chain seq x y z
N MET A 1 17.57 -40.17 -70.87
CA MET A 1 17.67 -40.95 -69.63
C MET A 1 16.89 -40.18 -68.55
N SER A 2 15.61 -40.50 -68.29
CA SER A 2 15.12 -41.54 -67.35
C SER A 2 15.69 -41.36 -65.94
N ILE A 3 14.98 -41.17 -64.81
CA ILE A 3 13.57 -41.29 -64.37
C ILE A 3 13.46 -40.45 -63.06
N PRO A 4 12.27 -39.96 -62.68
CA PRO A 4 12.03 -39.10 -61.52
C PRO A 4 11.87 -39.87 -60.20
N HIS A 5 12.04 -39.19 -59.06
CA HIS A 5 11.53 -39.66 -57.77
C HIS A 5 10.73 -38.57 -57.05
N THR A 6 9.42 -38.78 -57.08
CA THR A 6 8.37 -38.13 -56.31
C THR A 6 8.43 -38.60 -54.85
N LEU A 7 8.53 -37.68 -53.90
CA LEU A 7 8.15 -37.88 -52.50
C LEU A 7 7.51 -36.60 -51.96
N ALA A 8 6.18 -36.59 -51.88
CA ALA A 8 5.44 -35.94 -50.79
C ALA A 8 5.39 -36.92 -49.60
N PRO A 9 4.86 -36.61 -48.40
CA PRO A 9 4.29 -35.36 -47.86
C PRO A 9 4.82 -35.03 -46.44
N VAL A 10 4.34 -33.95 -45.80
CA VAL A 10 3.66 -33.93 -44.47
C VAL A 10 3.27 -32.47 -44.20
N ARG A 11 1.97 -32.16 -44.26
CA ARG A 11 1.42 -30.89 -43.78
C ARG A 11 1.34 -30.95 -42.26
N VAL A 12 2.15 -30.14 -41.58
CA VAL A 12 1.95 -29.84 -40.15
C VAL A 12 0.86 -28.78 -40.06
N GLY A 13 -0.33 -29.19 -39.63
CA GLY A 13 -1.45 -28.29 -39.34
C GLY A 13 -1.14 -27.44 -38.10
N SER A 14 -1.06 -26.12 -38.26
CA SER A 14 -0.96 -25.19 -37.13
C SER A 14 -2.33 -25.10 -36.44
N VAL A 15 -2.45 -25.73 -35.27
CA VAL A 15 -3.59 -25.55 -34.38
C VAL A 15 -3.52 -24.13 -33.82
N GLY A 16 -4.40 -23.25 -34.30
CA GLY A 16 -4.55 -21.91 -33.80
C GLY A 16 -5.08 -21.91 -32.36
N LEU A 17 -4.19 -21.70 -31.39
CA LEU A 17 -4.60 -21.31 -30.05
C LEU A 17 -5.19 -19.88 -30.12
N LYS A 18 -6.51 -19.76 -29.96
CA LYS A 18 -7.14 -18.49 -29.60
C LYS A 18 -6.61 -18.07 -28.23
N PRO A 19 -5.95 -16.90 -28.08
CA PRO A 19 -5.70 -16.35 -26.76
C PRO A 19 -7.06 -15.96 -26.14
N THR A 20 -7.40 -16.67 -25.08
CA THR A 20 -8.57 -16.40 -24.23
C THR A 20 -8.53 -14.97 -23.71
N LYS A 21 -9.61 -14.24 -24.01
CA LYS A 21 -10.11 -13.00 -23.40
C LYS A 21 -9.48 -12.71 -22.02
N LYS A 22 -8.52 -11.78 -21.96
CA LYS A 22 -8.01 -11.24 -20.69
C LYS A 22 -9.15 -10.52 -19.97
N VAL A 23 -9.54 -11.07 -18.82
CA VAL A 23 -10.40 -10.41 -17.84
C VAL A 23 -9.65 -9.17 -17.32
N PRO A 24 -10.27 -7.97 -17.27
CA PRO A 24 -9.61 -6.78 -16.74
C PRO A 24 -9.47 -6.92 -15.23
N LEU A 25 -8.24 -7.16 -14.78
CA LEU A 25 -7.87 -7.14 -13.37
C LEU A 25 -8.02 -5.68 -12.88
N LYS A 26 -9.07 -5.40 -12.10
CA LYS A 26 -9.29 -4.11 -11.45
C LYS A 26 -8.13 -3.83 -10.49
N LEU A 27 -7.21 -2.95 -10.91
CA LEU A 27 -6.03 -2.52 -10.16
C LEU A 27 -6.46 -1.77 -8.88
N ARG A 28 -5.95 -2.24 -7.73
CA ARG A 28 -6.04 -1.54 -6.44
C ARG A 28 -4.80 -0.63 -6.24
N PRO A 29 -4.92 0.52 -5.58
CA PRO A 29 -3.81 1.48 -5.41
C PRO A 29 -2.69 0.97 -4.48
N ILE A 30 -1.43 1.43 -4.69
CA ILE A 30 -0.25 0.93 -3.96
C ILE A 30 0.23 1.94 -2.91
N CYS A 31 0.02 1.59 -1.65
CA CYS A 31 0.59 2.18 -0.44
C CYS A 31 2.08 1.91 -0.25
N MET A 32 2.80 2.86 0.34
CA MET A 32 4.15 2.70 0.89
C MET A 32 4.13 1.62 1.98
N LYS A 33 4.72 0.46 1.69
CA LYS A 33 4.77 -0.67 2.62
C LYS A 33 6.12 -0.65 3.32
N PRO A 34 6.18 -0.86 4.64
CA PRO A 34 7.45 -1.03 5.32
C PRO A 34 8.13 -2.27 4.75
N SER A 35 9.45 -2.24 4.59
CA SER A 35 10.24 -3.41 4.19
C SER A 35 10.14 -4.47 5.28
N ILE A 36 9.08 -5.25 5.21
CA ILE A 36 8.73 -6.29 6.15
C ILE A 36 8.95 -7.59 5.41
N SER A 37 9.96 -8.33 5.83
CA SER A 37 10.11 -9.73 5.47
C SER A 37 8.99 -10.53 6.12
N GLN A 38 7.84 -10.66 5.45
CA GLN A 38 6.82 -11.64 5.81
C GLN A 38 7.37 -13.05 5.54
N ARG A 39 7.90 -13.69 6.57
CA ARG A 39 8.32 -15.09 6.49
C ARG A 39 7.07 -15.96 6.58
N THR A 40 6.52 -16.37 5.46
CA THR A 40 5.48 -17.42 5.43
C THR A 40 6.17 -18.77 5.58
N THR A 41 5.72 -19.57 6.54
CA THR A 41 6.18 -20.96 6.67
C THR A 41 5.04 -21.88 6.30
N ARG A 42 5.31 -22.81 5.39
CA ARG A 42 4.39 -23.91 5.09
C ARG A 42 4.56 -24.95 6.18
N ALA A 43 3.49 -25.20 6.94
CA ALA A 43 3.42 -26.31 7.90
C ALA A 43 2.51 -27.39 7.32
N ILE A 44 2.91 -28.65 7.49
CA ILE A 44 2.07 -29.80 7.15
C ILE A 44 1.45 -30.29 8.45
N VAL A 45 0.12 -30.25 8.53
CA VAL A 45 -0.66 -30.75 9.66
C VAL A 45 -1.39 -32.01 9.22
N TYR A 46 -1.40 -33.01 10.09
CA TYR A 46 -2.10 -34.26 9.85
C TYR A 46 -3.36 -34.29 10.72
N LEU A 47 -4.53 -34.20 10.09
CA LEU A 47 -5.83 -34.36 10.76
C LEU A 47 -6.49 -35.61 10.21
N GLU A 48 -6.79 -36.58 11.07
CA GLU A 48 -7.45 -37.83 10.68
C GLU A 48 -6.75 -38.56 9.50
N GLY A 49 -5.41 -38.51 9.47
CA GLY A 49 -4.62 -39.10 8.40
C GLY A 49 -4.54 -38.27 7.10
N VAL A 50 -5.24 -37.13 7.03
CA VAL A 50 -5.20 -36.20 5.89
C VAL A 50 -4.04 -35.22 6.03
N ARG A 51 -3.24 -35.08 4.97
CA ARG A 51 -2.14 -34.09 4.86
C ARG A 51 -2.67 -32.72 4.44
N ILE A 52 -2.71 -31.77 5.36
CA ILE A 52 -3.11 -30.39 5.09
C ILE A 52 -1.89 -29.49 5.11
N ALA A 53 -1.61 -28.81 4.00
CA ALA A 53 -0.61 -27.76 3.95
C ALA A 53 -1.24 -26.43 4.40
N VAL A 54 -0.80 -25.92 5.55
CA VAL A 54 -1.25 -24.63 6.08
C VAL A 54 -0.15 -23.59 5.89
N GLN A 55 -0.53 -22.41 5.40
CA GLN A 55 0.38 -21.28 5.26
C GLN A 55 0.30 -20.44 6.54
N ILE A 56 1.30 -20.57 7.40
CA ILE A 56 1.36 -19.82 8.66
C ILE A 56 1.95 -18.45 8.37
N HIS A 57 1.15 -17.40 8.62
CA HIS A 57 1.64 -16.03 8.66
C HIS A 57 2.30 -15.77 10.02
N HIS A 58 3.61 -15.58 10.02
CA HIS A 58 4.32 -15.18 11.23
C HIS A 58 4.02 -13.72 11.61
N PRO A 59 4.05 -13.38 12.91
CA PRO A 59 3.88 -12.02 13.37
C PRO A 59 4.92 -11.08 12.75
N PHE A 60 4.47 -9.90 12.34
CA PHE A 60 5.30 -8.86 11.73
C PHE A 60 6.44 -8.48 12.68
N ARG A 61 7.69 -8.83 12.35
CA ARG A 61 8.87 -8.37 13.10
C ARG A 61 9.80 -7.64 12.14
N GLY A 62 9.85 -6.32 12.25
CA GLY A 62 10.66 -5.46 11.39
C GLY A 62 10.99 -4.12 12.04
N SER A 63 12.06 -3.48 11.57
CA SER A 63 12.42 -2.11 11.96
C SER A 63 11.61 -1.11 11.15
N ILE A 64 11.25 0.03 11.77
CA ILE A 64 10.46 1.09 11.14
C ILE A 64 11.31 2.02 10.25
N GLU A 65 12.56 1.64 9.95
CA GLU A 65 13.57 2.49 9.30
C GLU A 65 13.08 3.15 8.02
N GLY A 66 12.47 2.42 7.08
CA GLY A 66 11.96 3.03 5.83
C GLY A 66 10.68 3.86 5.98
N LEU A 67 10.02 3.85 7.15
CA LEU A 67 8.76 4.56 7.39
C LEU A 67 8.97 5.81 8.28
N LYS A 68 9.97 5.80 9.17
CA LYS A 68 10.26 6.88 10.13
C LYS A 68 10.53 8.23 9.47
N ASP A 69 11.16 8.23 8.30
CA ASP A 69 11.57 9.46 7.63
C ASP A 69 10.38 10.27 7.08
N LYS A 70 9.22 9.63 6.90
CA LYS A 70 8.01 10.26 6.37
C LYS A 70 6.81 10.16 7.29
N VAL A 71 6.72 9.12 8.12
CA VAL A 71 5.56 8.86 8.97
C VAL A 71 6.02 8.58 10.41
N GLN A 72 5.56 9.41 11.33
CA GLN A 72 5.80 9.25 12.76
C GLN A 72 4.48 8.88 13.45
N LEU A 73 4.43 7.69 14.06
CA LEU A 73 3.32 7.27 14.91
C LEU A 73 3.77 7.28 16.36
N THR A 74 3.13 8.08 17.21
CA THR A 74 3.46 8.19 18.63
C THR A 74 2.36 7.54 19.48
N PRO A 75 2.69 6.58 20.39
CA PRO A 75 4.02 6.14 20.85
C PRO A 75 4.46 4.78 20.24
N CYS A 76 4.64 4.68 18.91
CA CYS A 76 5.09 3.45 18.27
C CYS A 76 6.63 3.38 18.15
N LYS A 77 7.27 2.51 18.96
CA LYS A 77 8.74 2.27 18.90
C LYS A 77 9.16 1.10 18.02
N ARG A 78 8.27 0.11 17.81
CA ARG A 78 8.52 -1.12 17.03
C ARG A 78 7.23 -1.57 16.34
N LEU A 79 7.39 -2.26 15.21
CA LEU A 79 6.28 -2.93 14.53
C LEU A 79 6.05 -4.32 15.15
N PRO A 80 4.79 -4.80 15.24
CA PRO A 80 3.56 -4.08 14.92
C PRO A 80 3.24 -3.01 15.98
N CYS A 81 2.72 -1.86 15.56
CA CYS A 81 2.38 -0.78 16.50
C CYS A 81 1.27 -1.24 17.45
N ARG A 82 1.50 -1.18 18.77
CA ARG A 82 0.48 -1.50 19.77
C ARG A 82 -0.45 -0.31 19.99
N LEU A 83 -1.66 -0.41 19.47
CA LEU A 83 -2.71 0.58 19.61
C LEU A 83 -3.56 0.21 20.84
N LYS A 84 -3.34 0.93 21.94
CA LYS A 84 -4.08 0.71 23.18
C LYS A 84 -5.54 1.17 23.04
N LYS A 85 -6.50 0.34 23.42
CA LYS A 85 -7.91 0.76 23.46
C LYS A 85 -8.17 1.88 24.46
N GLY A 86 -9.14 2.73 24.16
CA GLY A 86 -9.49 3.90 24.98
C GLY A 86 -8.42 4.98 25.00
N THR A 87 -7.44 4.93 24.09
CA THR A 87 -6.36 5.94 24.01
C THR A 87 -6.41 6.72 22.71
N THR A 88 -5.89 7.94 22.77
CA THR A 88 -5.69 8.79 21.60
C THR A 88 -4.26 8.62 21.10
N GLN A 89 -4.12 8.28 19.82
CA GLN A 89 -2.84 8.09 19.15
C GLN A 89 -2.55 9.29 18.25
N HIS A 90 -1.27 9.63 18.08
CA HIS A 90 -0.86 10.77 17.27
C HIS A 90 -0.10 10.31 16.03
N ILE A 91 -0.43 10.91 14.88
CA ILE A 91 0.21 10.65 13.60
C ILE A 91 0.75 11.93 12.98
N SER A 92 1.95 11.85 12.40
CA SER A 92 2.58 12.92 11.64
C SER A 92 3.07 12.37 10.31
N ILE A 93 2.61 12.93 9.19
CA ILE A 93 2.95 12.50 7.84
C ILE A 93 3.57 13.67 7.09
N THR A 94 4.81 13.51 6.66
CA THR A 94 5.53 14.46 5.83
C THR A 94 5.35 14.08 4.36
N PHE A 95 4.79 14.99 3.58
CA PHE A 95 4.56 14.80 2.14
C PHE A 95 4.84 16.09 1.37
N THR A 96 5.17 15.94 0.09
CA THR A 96 5.45 17.06 -0.80
C THR A 96 4.54 16.90 -2.02
N PRO A 97 3.43 17.65 -2.16
CA PRO A 97 2.65 17.70 -3.40
C PRO A 97 3.53 18.15 -4.58
N GLY A 98 3.21 17.77 -5.82
CA GLY A 98 3.90 18.22 -7.04
C GLY A 98 4.71 17.17 -7.81
N PRO A 99 5.02 17.42 -9.10
CA PRO A 99 5.64 16.45 -10.00
C PRO A 99 7.05 16.06 -9.53
N ASP A 100 7.37 14.77 -9.57
CA ASP A 100 8.63 14.25 -9.04
C ASP A 100 9.86 14.78 -9.79
N LEU A 101 10.92 14.97 -9.00
CA LEU A 101 12.33 15.06 -9.41
C LEU A 101 12.71 13.93 -10.40
N PRO A 102 13.77 14.10 -11.21
CA PRO A 102 14.22 13.11 -12.18
C PRO A 102 14.95 11.93 -11.50
N TYR A 103 14.25 11.13 -10.70
CA TYR A 103 14.75 9.80 -10.30
C TYR A 103 14.47 8.80 -11.43
N GLY A 104 15.24 8.95 -12.50
CA GLY A 104 15.41 7.96 -13.57
C GLY A 104 16.89 7.89 -13.91
N PHE A 105 17.68 7.10 -13.16
CA PHE A 105 19.01 6.68 -13.65
C PHE A 105 19.64 5.49 -12.92
N LEU A 106 19.24 5.15 -11.69
CA LEU A 106 19.82 3.98 -11.00
C LEU A 106 18.98 2.73 -11.31
N GLY A 107 19.45 1.95 -12.28
CA GLY A 107 18.83 0.74 -12.81
C GLY A 107 18.62 -0.40 -11.80
N PHE A 108 17.67 -0.22 -10.89
CA PHE A 108 16.98 -1.33 -10.24
C PHE A 108 16.03 -1.96 -11.25
N SER A 109 16.35 -3.18 -11.68
CA SER A 109 15.61 -3.97 -12.66
C SER A 109 14.10 -4.00 -12.34
N PRO A 110 13.24 -3.57 -13.27
CA PRO A 110 11.80 -3.61 -13.10
C PRO A 110 11.22 -5.00 -13.39
N GLY A 111 11.34 -5.92 -12.42
CA GLY A 111 10.51 -7.14 -12.37
C GLY A 111 9.02 -6.78 -12.25
N PRO A 112 8.05 -7.64 -12.66
CA PRO A 112 6.66 -7.30 -13.01
C PRO A 112 6.12 -6.28 -12.05
N CYS A 113 6.09 -5.06 -12.57
CA CYS A 113 6.49 -4.00 -11.72
C CYS A 113 5.23 -3.50 -10.97
N GLY A 114 5.38 -2.77 -9.89
CA GLY A 114 6.31 -1.66 -9.99
C GLY A 114 6.13 -0.94 -11.34
N LEU A 115 7.06 -0.07 -11.71
CA LEU A 115 6.93 0.78 -12.90
C LEU A 115 5.56 1.47 -13.04
N LYS A 116 4.94 1.81 -11.92
CA LYS A 116 4.58 3.20 -11.75
C LYS A 116 5.32 3.66 -10.53
N GLY A 117 6.15 4.67 -10.75
CA GLY A 117 6.96 5.32 -9.74
C GLY A 117 6.09 5.95 -8.64
N PRO A 118 6.63 6.92 -7.88
CA PRO A 118 5.81 7.75 -6.99
C PRO A 118 4.45 8.10 -7.66
N PRO A 119 3.33 8.01 -6.92
CA PRO A 119 2.02 8.34 -7.47
C PRO A 119 2.14 9.71 -8.13
N ALA A 120 1.71 9.82 -9.39
CA ALA A 120 1.82 11.03 -10.18
C ALA A 120 1.09 12.16 -9.45
N LYS A 121 1.85 12.86 -8.61
CA LYS A 121 1.40 13.99 -7.83
C LYS A 121 0.88 15.02 -8.83
N SER A 122 -0.31 15.52 -8.57
CA SER A 122 -0.98 16.48 -9.43
C SER A 122 -0.06 17.69 -9.66
N LYS A 123 0.05 18.10 -10.92
CA LYS A 123 0.72 19.35 -11.35
C LYS A 123 -0.11 20.60 -10.97
N LYS A 124 -1.18 20.41 -10.21
CA LYS A 124 -2.15 21.42 -9.80
C LYS A 124 -2.05 21.59 -8.28
N ASP A 125 -2.35 22.79 -7.82
CA ASP A 125 -2.47 23.04 -6.39
C ASP A 125 -3.58 22.15 -5.81
N LEU A 126 -3.36 21.60 -4.61
CA LEU A 126 -4.31 20.70 -3.97
C LEU A 126 -5.38 21.53 -3.26
N GLU A 127 -6.56 21.63 -3.86
CA GLU A 127 -7.69 22.43 -3.35
C GLU A 127 -8.43 21.73 -2.19
N ASP A 128 -8.63 20.41 -2.30
CA ASP A 128 -9.27 19.60 -1.27
C ASP A 128 -8.44 18.34 -1.04
N LEU A 129 -8.03 18.14 0.22
CA LEU A 129 -7.26 16.97 0.62
C LEU A 129 -8.02 16.25 1.72
N LYS A 130 -8.34 14.98 1.49
CA LYS A 130 -9.12 14.12 2.38
C LYS A 130 -8.30 12.95 2.90
N THR A 131 -8.60 12.49 4.10
CA THR A 131 -8.05 11.23 4.62
C THR A 131 -8.85 10.04 4.16
N HIS A 132 -8.17 8.95 3.82
CA HIS A 132 -8.77 7.63 3.61
C HIS A 132 -8.05 6.59 4.46
N VAL A 133 -8.75 6.02 5.45
CA VAL A 133 -8.14 5.17 6.49
C VAL A 133 -8.96 3.89 6.69
N THR A 134 -8.33 2.75 6.44
CA THR A 134 -8.93 1.42 6.59
C THR A 134 -7.96 0.45 7.27
N ALA A 135 -8.46 -0.53 8.02
CA ALA A 135 -7.68 -1.65 8.53
C ALA A 135 -8.04 -2.91 7.75
N ASP A 136 -7.07 -3.58 7.13
CA ASP A 136 -7.26 -4.92 6.59
C ASP A 136 -7.26 -5.93 7.73
N VAL A 137 -8.39 -6.62 7.88
CA VAL A 137 -8.63 -7.69 8.84
C VAL A 137 -8.94 -8.96 8.04
N PHE A 138 -7.94 -9.80 7.82
CA PHE A 138 -8.10 -11.03 7.03
C PHE A 138 -8.75 -10.80 5.64
N GLY A 139 -8.43 -9.68 4.98
CA GLY A 139 -9.01 -9.30 3.69
C GLY A 139 -10.34 -8.55 3.76
N VAL A 140 -10.89 -8.30 4.95
CA VAL A 140 -12.06 -7.44 5.16
C VAL A 140 -11.59 -6.04 5.59
N PRO A 141 -11.95 -4.97 4.86
CA PRO A 141 -11.60 -3.61 5.24
C PRO A 141 -12.51 -3.10 6.37
N LEU A 142 -11.93 -2.83 7.54
CA LEU A 142 -12.57 -2.21 8.68
C LEU A 142 -12.33 -0.69 8.64
N PRO A 143 -13.38 0.16 8.62
CA PRO A 143 -13.20 1.62 8.64
C PRO A 143 -12.83 2.10 10.04
N PHE A 144 -11.97 3.12 10.12
CA PHE A 144 -11.71 3.83 11.37
C PHE A 144 -12.70 4.99 11.53
N LEU A 145 -13.52 4.93 12.56
CA LEU A 145 -14.54 5.95 12.83
C LEU A 145 -13.90 7.31 13.17
N GLY A 146 -14.36 8.37 12.50
CA GLY A 146 -13.97 9.76 12.79
C GLY A 146 -12.64 10.21 12.18
N VAL A 147 -11.98 9.39 11.37
CA VAL A 147 -10.77 9.78 10.61
C VAL A 147 -10.94 9.68 9.10
N ASP A 148 -11.75 8.72 8.62
CA ASP A 148 -11.99 8.51 7.19
C ASP A 148 -12.90 9.59 6.60
N GLY A 149 -12.58 10.09 5.41
CA GLY A 149 -13.38 11.04 4.63
C GLY A 149 -13.29 12.52 5.05
N ASN A 150 -12.50 12.85 6.08
CA ASN A 150 -12.41 14.22 6.59
C ASN A 150 -11.40 15.06 5.81
N SER A 151 -11.68 16.37 5.66
CA SER A 151 -10.72 17.32 5.10
C SER A 151 -9.53 17.49 6.06
N VAL A 152 -8.32 17.31 5.54
CA VAL A 152 -7.10 17.46 6.34
C VAL A 152 -6.51 18.86 6.30
N CYS A 153 -7.01 19.75 5.43
CA CYS A 153 -6.47 21.11 5.21
C CYS A 153 -6.28 21.91 6.51
N ASP A 154 -7.16 21.74 7.51
CA ASP A 154 -7.04 22.45 8.80
C ASP A 154 -5.92 21.91 9.72
N LYS A 155 -5.35 20.77 9.35
CA LYS A 155 -4.39 19.97 10.11
C LYS A 155 -3.03 19.87 9.42
N ILE A 156 -2.80 20.70 8.41
CA ILE A 156 -1.55 20.77 7.66
C ILE A 156 -0.67 21.87 8.22
N LEU A 157 0.61 21.56 8.37
CA LEU A 157 1.64 22.46 8.84
C LEU A 157 2.72 22.58 7.78
N THR A 158 3.38 23.73 7.71
CA THR A 158 4.64 23.92 6.98
C THR A 158 5.79 23.31 7.77
N GLU A 159 6.99 23.21 7.17
CA GLU A 159 8.21 22.80 7.89
C GLU A 159 8.52 23.72 9.08
N ALA A 160 8.11 24.99 9.01
CA ALA A 160 8.25 25.98 10.09
C ALA A 160 7.23 25.79 11.23
N GLY A 161 6.27 24.88 11.09
CA GLY A 161 5.21 24.63 12.08
C GLY A 161 4.02 25.58 12.00
N GLU A 162 3.95 26.43 10.97
CA GLU A 162 2.81 27.31 10.72
C GLU A 162 1.67 26.55 10.04
N LYS A 163 0.41 26.88 10.37
CA LYS A 163 -0.76 26.25 9.74
C LYS A 163 -0.85 26.66 8.27
N ALA A 164 -0.88 25.66 7.38
CA ALA A 164 -1.07 25.86 5.95
C ALA A 164 -2.52 25.51 5.59
N ALA A 165 -3.26 26.47 5.03
CA ALA A 165 -4.58 26.22 4.46
C ALA A 165 -4.46 25.77 3.00
N CYS A 166 -5.41 24.95 2.54
CA CYS A 166 -5.55 24.65 1.13
C CYS A 166 -5.95 25.94 0.36
N PRO A 167 -5.44 26.16 -0.87
CA PRO A 167 -4.77 25.21 -1.75
C PRO A 167 -3.25 25.05 -1.49
N LEU A 168 -2.77 23.80 -1.45
CA LEU A 168 -1.35 23.50 -1.22
C LEU A 168 -0.55 23.58 -2.52
N LYS A 169 0.59 24.29 -2.47
CA LYS A 169 1.44 24.49 -3.64
C LYS A 169 2.27 23.25 -3.96
N ALA A 170 2.30 22.87 -5.23
CA ALA A 170 3.21 21.83 -5.73
C ALA A 170 4.69 22.21 -5.51
N GLY A 171 5.51 21.24 -5.15
CA GLY A 171 6.94 21.38 -4.85
C GLY A 171 7.26 21.69 -3.38
N THR A 172 6.27 22.15 -2.59
CA THR A 172 6.46 22.53 -1.19
C THR A 172 6.25 21.33 -0.27
N GLN A 173 7.12 21.12 0.72
CA GLN A 173 6.95 20.07 1.72
C GLN A 173 6.02 20.53 2.84
N TYR A 174 5.07 19.67 3.21
CA TYR A 174 4.09 19.89 4.26
C TYR A 174 4.08 18.71 5.23
N VAL A 175 3.63 18.98 6.46
CA VAL A 175 3.48 18.00 7.53
C VAL A 175 2.02 17.98 7.97
N TYR A 176 1.34 16.87 7.70
CA TYR A 176 0.00 16.63 8.23
C TYR A 176 0.12 16.01 9.63
N LYS A 177 -0.54 16.61 10.63
CA LYS A 177 -0.57 16.08 12.01
C LYS A 177 -2.00 15.87 12.46
N ASP A 178 -2.29 14.69 13.01
CA ASP A 178 -3.62 14.40 13.55
C ASP A 178 -3.55 13.52 14.80
N SER A 179 -4.65 13.50 15.52
CA SER A 179 -4.88 12.64 16.67
C SER A 179 -6.16 11.84 16.47
N PHE A 180 -6.09 10.53 16.68
CA PHE A 180 -7.22 9.63 16.45
C PHE A 180 -7.46 8.69 17.64
N PRO A 181 -8.73 8.51 18.07
CA PRO A 181 -9.06 7.63 19.19
C PRO A 181 -9.16 6.17 18.76
N ILE A 182 -8.61 5.27 19.58
CA ILE A 182 -8.81 3.82 19.44
C ILE A 182 -9.98 3.42 20.33
N LEU A 183 -11.17 3.28 19.74
CA LEU A 183 -12.39 2.96 20.47
C LEU A 183 -12.30 1.57 21.14
N ALA A 184 -12.88 1.45 22.33
CA ALA A 184 -12.93 0.20 23.08
C ALA A 184 -13.71 -0.90 22.36
N ILE A 185 -14.61 -0.52 21.44
CA ILE A 185 -15.42 -1.45 20.64
C ILE A 185 -14.56 -2.29 19.68
N TYR A 186 -13.36 -1.82 19.32
CA TYR A 186 -12.50 -2.55 18.41
C TYR A 186 -12.01 -3.85 19.06
N PRO A 187 -12.06 -5.01 18.38
CA PRO A 187 -11.62 -6.27 18.95
C PRO A 187 -10.10 -6.28 19.20
N ASN A 188 -9.62 -7.28 19.93
CA ASN A 188 -8.17 -7.55 20.04
C ASN A 188 -7.73 -8.32 18.80
N LEU A 189 -6.99 -7.68 17.89
CA LEU A 189 -6.46 -8.35 16.70
C LEU A 189 -5.23 -7.64 16.11
N ASP A 190 -4.50 -8.40 15.29
CA ASP A 190 -3.45 -7.88 14.42
C ASP A 190 -4.07 -7.40 13.11
N VAL A 191 -3.82 -6.15 12.74
CA VAL A 191 -4.36 -5.48 11.56
C VAL A 191 -3.27 -4.88 10.71
N LYS A 192 -3.55 -4.68 9.43
CA LYS A 192 -2.75 -3.81 8.58
C LYS A 192 -3.50 -2.53 8.29
N VAL A 193 -3.08 -1.43 8.91
CA VAL A 193 -3.69 -0.11 8.71
C VAL A 193 -3.20 0.46 7.39
N HIS A 194 -4.11 0.74 6.49
CA HIS A 194 -3.92 1.49 5.26
C HIS A 194 -4.32 2.94 5.49
N TRP A 195 -3.40 3.85 5.31
CA TRP A 195 -3.64 5.29 5.44
C TRP A 195 -3.28 5.98 4.13
N ALA A 196 -4.18 6.80 3.59
CA ALA A 196 -3.95 7.60 2.40
C ALA A 196 -4.46 9.04 2.59
N LEU A 197 -3.78 9.98 1.96
CA LEU A 197 -4.29 11.33 1.70
C LEU A 197 -4.67 11.41 0.24
N GLN A 198 -5.91 11.78 -0.02
CA GLN A 198 -6.54 11.75 -1.33
C GLN A 198 -7.00 13.13 -1.76
N ASP A 199 -6.73 13.47 -3.01
CA ASP A 199 -7.33 14.61 -3.71
C ASP A 199 -8.34 14.06 -4.70
N GLY A 200 -9.63 14.22 -4.37
CA GLY A 200 -10.74 13.55 -5.05
C GLY A 200 -10.62 12.03 -4.99
N ALA A 201 -10.28 11.39 -6.12
CA ALA A 201 -10.12 9.94 -6.26
C ALA A 201 -8.65 9.49 -6.41
N LYS A 202 -7.68 10.40 -6.24
CA LYS A 202 -6.26 10.14 -6.45
C LYS A 202 -5.53 10.16 -5.12
N ASP A 203 -4.76 9.11 -4.85
CA ASP A 203 -3.85 9.07 -3.71
C ASP A 203 -2.67 10.01 -3.96
N VAL A 204 -2.53 11.04 -3.11
CA VAL A 204 -1.37 11.95 -3.08
C VAL A 204 -0.22 11.28 -2.34
N THR A 205 -0.53 10.66 -1.21
CA THR A 205 0.40 9.84 -0.42
C THR A 205 -0.37 8.73 0.27
N CYS A 206 0.25 7.57 0.42
CA CYS A 206 -0.41 6.42 1.01
C CYS A 206 0.63 5.47 1.61
N PHE A 207 0.31 4.83 2.74
CA PHE A 207 1.19 3.89 3.44
C PHE A 207 0.43 2.81 4.22
N GLU A 208 1.10 1.68 4.44
CA GLU A 208 0.59 0.55 5.23
C GLU A 208 1.38 0.43 6.55
N VAL A 209 0.71 0.25 7.69
CA VAL A 209 1.35 0.03 8.99
C VAL A 209 0.78 -1.24 9.62
N PRO A 210 1.60 -2.27 9.92
CA PRO A 210 1.15 -3.37 10.74
C PRO A 210 0.96 -2.88 12.18
N ALA A 211 -0.23 -3.09 12.72
CA ALA A 211 -0.61 -2.68 14.06
C ALA A 211 -1.33 -3.82 14.79
N ARG A 212 -1.36 -3.73 16.11
CA ARG A 212 -2.11 -4.63 16.98
C ARG A 212 -2.99 -3.78 17.89
N ILE A 213 -4.30 -3.99 17.81
CA ILE A 213 -5.26 -3.36 18.71
C ILE A 213 -5.34 -4.22 19.97
N ALA A 214 -5.10 -3.62 21.15
CA ALA A 214 -5.03 -4.32 22.43
C ALA A 214 -5.49 -3.46 23.61
#